data_AF-A0A2E0SSY3-F1
#
_entry.id   AF-A0A2E0SSY3-F1
#
_cell.length_a   1.000
_cell.length_b   1.000
_cell.length_c   1.000
_cell.angle_alpha   90.00
_cell.angle_beta   90.00
_cell.angle_gamma   90.00
#
_symmetry.space_group_name_H-M   'P 1'
#
loop_
_entity.id
_entity.type
_entity.pdbx_description
1 polymer ?
#
loop_
_entity_poly.entity_id
_entity_poly.type
_entity_poly.pdbx_seq_one_letter_code
_entity_poly.pdbx_strand_id
1 'polypeptide(L)'
;MKCMRPPECAVCGELLAEPAGGLVRFQPTDDSRAWRERAEADGFVGHPPDEEWFCPAHVVAARDLAATHTRPAALRRIAFDERRAANRSRPVVTRPITPLDIDELGQAFRGLVPALAELVGVPEPRLERVSTRTWHPMDGAVAPDCPYVDDIRWTDADAPIALSGDRAWWNGNDLGRASETLSVRVPRRGIDVSIVGAIPADGSTRQVSELMILRELPDDIAALLAAAVPPVP
;
A
#
# COMPACT_ATOMS: atom_id res chain seq x y z
N MET A 1 26.66 7.65 -36.30
CA MET A 1 25.72 8.34 -35.39
C MET A 1 25.69 7.58 -34.08
N LYS A 2 26.11 8.19 -32.96
CA LYS A 2 26.03 7.56 -31.63
C LYS A 2 24.56 7.51 -31.23
N CYS A 3 24.01 6.30 -31.13
CA CYS A 3 22.64 6.04 -30.71
C CYS A 3 22.42 6.58 -29.29
N MET A 4 21.63 7.66 -29.13
CA MET A 4 21.06 7.97 -27.83
C MET A 4 20.03 6.88 -27.50
N ARG A 5 20.04 6.38 -26.26
CA ARG A 5 18.97 5.49 -25.77
C ARG A 5 17.63 6.20 -26.02
N PRO A 6 16.60 5.53 -26.59
CA PRO A 6 15.27 6.12 -26.71
C PRO A 6 14.84 6.60 -25.32
N PRO A 7 14.23 7.79 -25.21
CA PRO A 7 13.76 8.24 -23.91
C PRO A 7 12.68 7.27 -23.42
N GLU A 8 12.88 6.69 -22.24
CA GLU A 8 11.95 5.78 -21.57
C GLU A 8 11.37 6.51 -20.36
N CYS A 9 10.08 6.32 -20.08
CA CYS A 9 9.50 6.85 -18.86
C CYS A 9 10.12 6.18 -17.63
N ALA A 10 10.71 6.95 -16.71
CA ALA A 10 11.33 6.38 -15.51
C ALA A 10 10.37 5.81 -14.47
N VAL A 11 9.06 5.93 -14.70
CA VAL A 11 8.03 5.36 -13.83
C VAL A 11 7.53 4.02 -14.39
N CYS A 12 7.11 3.98 -15.65
CA CYS A 12 6.50 2.78 -16.26
C CYS A 12 7.38 2.05 -17.28
N GLY A 13 8.53 2.60 -17.67
CA GLY A 13 9.43 2.03 -18.67
C GLY A 13 8.91 2.13 -20.11
N GLU A 14 7.81 2.88 -20.34
CA GLU A 14 7.27 3.09 -21.68
C GLU A 14 8.25 3.87 -22.56
N LEU A 15 8.56 3.33 -23.74
CA LEU A 15 9.36 4.01 -24.75
C LEU A 15 8.59 5.22 -25.27
N LEU A 16 9.16 6.41 -25.14
CA LEU A 16 8.54 7.64 -25.61
C LEU A 16 8.73 7.73 -27.12
N ALA A 17 7.66 7.49 -27.87
CA ALA A 17 7.58 7.91 -29.27
C ALA A 17 7.35 9.42 -29.32
N GLU A 18 8.04 10.12 -30.22
CA GLU A 18 7.86 11.55 -30.47
C GLU A 18 6.36 11.96 -30.52
N PRO A 19 5.95 13.14 -30.02
CA PRO A 19 6.46 13.98 -28.94
C PRO A 19 5.51 13.92 -27.74
N ALA A 20 5.21 12.71 -27.24
CA ALA A 20 4.30 12.53 -26.12
C ALA A 20 5.12 12.33 -24.84
N GLY A 21 5.33 13.40 -24.04
CA GLY A 21 6.08 13.33 -22.77
C GLY A 21 6.97 14.53 -22.53
N GLY A 22 7.96 14.39 -21.62
CA GLY A 22 8.94 15.43 -21.39
C GLY A 22 10.07 15.05 -20.45
N LEU A 23 11.23 15.69 -20.67
CA LEU A 23 12.36 15.71 -19.75
C LEU A 23 12.05 16.67 -18.60
N VAL A 24 12.21 16.21 -17.37
CA VAL A 24 11.99 17.02 -16.16
C VAL A 24 13.27 17.06 -15.35
N ARG A 25 13.66 18.27 -14.92
CA ARG A 25 14.79 18.51 -14.02
C ARG A 25 14.29 18.70 -12.59
N PHE A 26 14.89 17.97 -11.65
CA PHE A 26 14.58 17.98 -10.22
C PHE A 26 15.59 18.82 -9.43
N GLN A 27 15.38 18.96 -8.12
CA GLN A 27 16.33 19.61 -7.23
C GLN A 27 17.71 18.90 -7.25
N PRO A 28 18.82 19.65 -7.43
CA PRO A 28 20.14 19.06 -7.59
C PRO A 28 20.70 18.51 -6.27
N THR A 29 21.26 17.31 -6.34
CA THR A 29 22.08 16.72 -5.27
C THR A 29 23.55 17.13 -5.40
N ASP A 30 24.39 16.80 -4.41
CA ASP A 30 25.84 16.96 -4.52
C ASP A 30 26.40 16.21 -5.74
N ASP A 31 25.93 14.99 -5.99
CA ASP A 31 26.29 14.21 -7.18
C ASP A 31 25.91 14.92 -8.49
N SER A 32 24.77 15.61 -8.50
CA SER A 32 24.29 16.34 -9.68
C SER A 32 25.13 17.58 -9.95
N ARG A 33 25.62 18.25 -8.89
CA ARG A 33 26.56 19.37 -8.98
C ARG A 33 27.92 18.90 -9.49
N ALA A 34 28.50 17.88 -8.86
CA ALA A 34 29.78 17.31 -9.28
C ALA A 34 29.76 16.73 -10.71
N TRP A 35 28.62 16.18 -11.14
CA TRP A 35 28.45 15.76 -12.53
C TRP A 35 28.54 16.94 -13.50
N ARG A 36 27.88 18.08 -13.20
CA ARG A 36 27.90 19.26 -14.06
C ARG A 36 29.26 19.93 -14.10
N GLU A 37 29.94 20.03 -12.96
CA GLU A 37 31.31 20.57 -12.88
C GLU A 37 32.26 19.75 -13.76
N ARG A 38 32.16 18.41 -13.74
CA ARG A 38 32.93 17.55 -14.64
C ARG A 38 32.53 17.70 -16.09
N ALA A 39 31.23 17.76 -16.39
CA ALA A 39 30.74 17.94 -17.76
C ALA A 39 31.24 19.26 -18.38
N GLU A 40 31.30 20.32 -17.58
CA GLU A 40 31.84 21.63 -17.98
C GLU A 40 33.37 21.59 -18.14
N ALA A 41 34.09 21.01 -17.19
CA ALA A 41 35.56 20.92 -17.23
C ALA A 41 36.09 20.06 -18.38
N ASP A 42 35.44 18.91 -18.61
CA ASP A 42 35.87 17.89 -19.57
C ASP A 42 35.17 18.04 -20.94
N GLY A 43 34.19 18.94 -21.05
CA GLY A 43 33.44 19.21 -22.29
C GLY A 43 32.58 18.04 -22.78
N PHE A 44 32.16 17.13 -21.91
CA PHE A 44 31.30 16.01 -22.31
C PHE A 44 29.81 16.33 -22.12
N VAL A 45 28.99 15.76 -23.00
CA VAL A 45 27.52 15.87 -22.96
C VAL A 45 26.95 14.52 -22.54
N GLY A 46 25.97 14.52 -21.63
CA GLY A 46 25.30 13.32 -21.14
C GLY A 46 24.04 13.64 -20.36
N HIS A 47 23.42 12.62 -19.78
CA HIS A 47 22.20 12.76 -19.00
C HIS A 47 22.52 13.07 -17.53
N PRO A 48 22.12 14.25 -17.00
CA PRO A 48 22.39 14.61 -15.60
C PRO A 48 21.65 13.71 -14.61
N PRO A 49 22.22 13.44 -13.42
CA PRO A 49 21.57 12.60 -12.39
C PRO A 49 20.26 13.16 -11.83
N ASP A 50 19.97 14.45 -12.03
CA ASP A 50 18.76 15.13 -11.58
C ASP A 50 17.76 15.38 -12.71
N GLU A 51 17.99 14.84 -13.90
CA GLU A 51 17.05 14.91 -15.02
C GLU A 51 16.49 13.52 -15.32
N GLU A 52 15.27 13.46 -15.84
CA GLU A 52 14.65 12.19 -16.23
C GLU A 52 13.49 12.35 -17.22
N TRP A 53 13.25 11.35 -18.05
CA TRP A 53 12.18 11.32 -19.03
C TRP A 53 10.87 10.73 -18.45
N PHE A 54 9.74 11.33 -18.84
CA PHE A 54 8.40 10.90 -18.44
C PHE A 54 7.44 10.86 -19.62
N CYS A 55 6.55 9.85 -19.64
CA CYS A 55 5.45 9.80 -20.60
C CYS A 55 4.35 10.82 -20.25
N PRO A 56 3.35 11.06 -21.12
CA PRO A 56 2.29 12.04 -20.87
C PRO A 56 1.53 11.80 -19.57
N ALA A 57 1.39 10.53 -19.16
CA ALA A 57 0.70 10.18 -17.93
C ALA A 57 1.45 10.64 -16.67
N HIS A 58 2.79 10.61 -16.68
CA HIS A 58 3.59 10.90 -15.49
C HIS A 58 4.29 12.27 -15.51
N VAL A 59 4.37 12.93 -16.66
CA VAL A 59 5.10 14.20 -16.81
C VAL A 59 4.50 15.34 -15.96
N VAL A 60 3.18 15.37 -15.77
CA VAL A 60 2.51 16.40 -14.96
C VAL A 60 2.92 16.25 -13.48
N ALA A 61 2.78 15.04 -12.92
CA ALA A 61 3.19 14.77 -11.55
C ALA A 61 4.69 15.00 -11.32
N ALA A 62 5.53 14.66 -12.30
CA ALA A 62 6.96 14.94 -12.25
C ALA A 62 7.26 16.44 -12.17
N ARG A 63 6.57 17.27 -12.97
CA ARG A 63 6.73 18.73 -12.96
C ARG A 63 6.30 19.36 -11.63
N ASP A 64 5.22 18.88 -11.03
CA ASP A 64 4.74 19.39 -9.74
C ASP A 64 5.74 19.14 -8.60
N LEU A 65 6.50 18.06 -8.69
CA LEU A 65 7.51 17.68 -7.69
C LEU A 65 8.90 18.27 -7.99
N ALA A 66 9.16 18.70 -9.22
CA ALA A 66 10.46 19.15 -9.71
C ALA A 66 11.12 20.22 -8.83
N ALA A 67 10.33 21.19 -8.37
CA ALA A 67 10.83 22.32 -7.59
C ALA A 67 11.11 21.98 -6.12
N THR A 68 10.62 20.85 -5.60
CA THR A 68 10.65 20.54 -4.16
C THR A 68 11.35 19.22 -3.83
N HIS A 69 11.52 18.33 -4.82
CA HIS A 69 12.04 16.99 -4.63
C HIS A 69 13.30 16.75 -5.46
N THR A 70 14.20 15.91 -4.93
CA THR A 70 15.26 15.28 -5.73
C THR A 70 14.68 14.19 -6.61
N ARG A 71 15.36 13.81 -7.71
CA ARG A 71 14.90 12.75 -8.63
C ARG A 71 14.46 11.47 -7.90
N PRO A 72 15.24 10.88 -6.97
CA PRO A 72 14.82 9.66 -6.27
C PRO A 72 13.61 9.86 -5.35
N ALA A 73 13.46 11.05 -4.75
CA ALA A 73 12.30 11.36 -3.93
C ALA A 73 11.03 11.52 -4.77
N ALA A 74 11.12 12.19 -5.91
CA ALA A 74 10.02 12.35 -6.85
C ALA A 74 9.56 11.01 -7.43
N LEU A 75 10.47 10.15 -7.90
CA LEU A 75 10.13 8.83 -8.43
C LEU A 75 9.43 7.95 -7.38
N ARG A 76 9.91 7.97 -6.13
CA ARG A 76 9.24 7.24 -5.03
C ARG A 76 7.83 7.77 -4.79
N ARG A 77 7.63 9.08 -4.87
CA ARG A 77 6.33 9.70 -4.67
C ARG A 77 5.35 9.35 -5.79
N ILE A 78 5.77 9.49 -7.05
CA ILE A 78 4.93 9.16 -8.21
C ILE A 78 4.56 7.67 -8.17
N ALA A 79 5.52 6.77 -7.92
CA ALA A 79 5.24 5.34 -7.80
C ALA A 79 4.30 5.00 -6.63
N PHE A 80 4.36 5.75 -5.52
CA PHE A 80 3.41 5.61 -4.43
C PHE A 80 2.00 6.05 -4.84
N ASP A 81 1.87 7.20 -5.49
CA ASP A 81 0.59 7.73 -5.94
C ASP A 81 -0.06 6.83 -7.02
N GLU A 82 0.74 6.29 -7.95
CA GLU A 82 0.28 5.30 -8.95
C GLU A 82 -0.24 4.01 -8.29
N ARG A 83 0.49 3.47 -7.31
CA ARG A 83 0.03 2.30 -6.54
C ARG A 83 -1.26 2.61 -5.78
N ARG A 84 -1.37 3.81 -5.23
CA ARG A 84 -2.58 4.25 -4.53
C ARG A 84 -3.76 4.41 -5.48
N ALA A 85 -3.56 4.99 -6.66
CA ALA A 85 -4.58 5.14 -7.69
C ALA A 85 -5.05 3.76 -8.21
N ALA A 86 -4.11 2.86 -8.52
CA ALA A 86 -4.41 1.49 -8.92
C ALA A 86 -5.13 0.69 -7.83
N ASN A 87 -4.86 0.95 -6.55
CA ASN A 87 -5.61 0.35 -5.45
C ASN A 87 -7.02 0.92 -5.30
N ARG A 88 -7.26 2.19 -5.67
CA ARG A 88 -8.58 2.82 -5.63
C ARG A 88 -9.48 2.44 -6.80
N SER A 89 -8.91 2.12 -7.96
CA SER A 89 -9.65 1.81 -9.19
C SER A 89 -10.00 0.33 -9.35
N ARG A 90 -9.64 -0.52 -8.38
CA ARG A 90 -9.91 -1.97 -8.45
C ARG A 90 -11.34 -2.30 -8.03
N PRO A 91 -11.96 -3.32 -8.68
CA PRO A 91 -13.28 -3.78 -8.28
C PRO A 91 -13.22 -4.27 -6.84
N VAL A 92 -13.98 -3.63 -5.97
CA VAL A 92 -14.26 -4.11 -4.62
C VAL A 92 -15.50 -4.98 -4.74
N VAL A 93 -15.36 -6.28 -4.50
CA VAL A 93 -16.51 -7.17 -4.34
C VAL A 93 -16.87 -7.16 -2.87
N THR A 94 -18.10 -6.79 -2.57
CA THR A 94 -18.64 -6.89 -1.23
C THR A 94 -19.29 -8.26 -1.04
N ARG A 95 -19.03 -8.91 0.10
CA ARG A 95 -19.63 -10.18 0.46
C ARG A 95 -20.32 -10.05 1.82
N PRO A 96 -21.66 -10.15 1.87
CA PRO A 96 -22.38 -10.23 3.13
C PRO A 96 -21.95 -11.47 3.92
N ILE A 97 -21.79 -11.30 5.23
CA ILE A 97 -21.48 -12.37 6.17
C ILE A 97 -22.50 -12.39 7.30
N THR A 98 -22.60 -13.53 7.98
CA THR A 98 -23.26 -13.54 9.30
C THR A 98 -22.51 -12.55 10.19
N PRO A 99 -23.19 -11.58 10.85
CA PRO A 99 -22.49 -10.57 11.66
C PRO A 99 -21.56 -11.18 12.70
N LEU A 100 -20.35 -10.65 12.79
CA LEU A 100 -19.32 -11.02 13.75
C LEU A 100 -18.80 -9.78 14.47
N ASP A 101 -18.44 -9.90 15.73
CA ASP A 101 -17.65 -8.84 16.39
C ASP A 101 -16.29 -8.69 15.69
N ILE A 102 -15.77 -7.46 15.61
CA ILE A 102 -14.50 -7.19 14.94
C ILE A 102 -13.33 -8.01 15.50
N ASP A 103 -13.34 -8.32 16.80
CA ASP A 103 -12.30 -9.14 17.42
C ASP A 103 -12.47 -10.64 17.07
N GLU A 104 -13.70 -11.11 16.90
CA GLU A 104 -14.02 -12.44 16.40
C GLU A 104 -13.59 -12.59 14.94
N LEU A 105 -13.81 -11.57 14.10
CA LEU A 105 -13.31 -11.55 12.74
C LEU A 105 -11.77 -11.63 12.71
N GLY A 106 -11.10 -10.84 13.54
CA GLY A 106 -9.64 -10.91 13.68
C GLY A 106 -9.17 -12.31 14.12
N GLN A 107 -9.92 -12.98 15.00
CA GLN A 107 -9.63 -14.35 15.40
C GLN A 107 -9.84 -15.36 14.27
N ALA A 108 -10.92 -15.21 13.49
CA ALA A 108 -11.18 -16.04 12.32
C ALA A 108 -10.05 -15.90 11.28
N PHE A 109 -9.61 -14.68 10.97
CA PHE A 109 -8.47 -14.44 10.07
C PHE A 109 -7.17 -15.06 10.57
N ARG A 110 -6.88 -14.98 11.88
CA ARG A 110 -5.73 -15.69 12.47
C ARG A 110 -5.86 -17.21 12.36
N GLY A 111 -7.07 -17.75 12.53
CA GLY A 111 -7.36 -19.18 12.38
C GLY A 111 -7.14 -19.71 10.96
N LEU A 112 -7.24 -18.86 9.95
CA LEU A 112 -7.00 -19.21 8.54
C LEU A 112 -5.51 -19.36 8.21
N VAL A 113 -4.61 -18.76 9.00
CA VAL A 113 -3.18 -18.67 8.67
C VAL A 113 -2.53 -20.03 8.39
N PRO A 114 -2.74 -21.10 9.18
CA PRO A 114 -2.12 -22.40 8.91
C PRO A 114 -2.56 -22.99 7.57
N ALA A 115 -3.86 -22.98 7.28
CA ALA A 115 -4.42 -23.52 6.05
C ALA A 115 -3.99 -22.71 4.81
N LEU A 116 -3.94 -21.38 4.93
CA LEU A 116 -3.42 -20.51 3.88
C LEU A 116 -1.94 -20.75 3.64
N ALA A 117 -1.15 -20.96 4.69
CA ALA A 117 0.29 -21.18 4.57
C ALA A 117 0.59 -22.51 3.87
N GLU A 118 -0.16 -23.58 4.20
CA GLU A 118 -0.14 -24.83 3.46
C GLU A 118 -0.50 -24.61 1.99
N LEU A 119 -1.60 -23.89 1.74
CA LEU A 119 -2.09 -23.60 0.40
C LEU A 119 -1.05 -22.87 -0.45
N VAL A 120 -0.35 -21.87 0.12
CA VAL A 120 0.62 -21.04 -0.59
C VAL A 120 2.06 -21.58 -0.54
N GLY A 121 2.29 -22.71 0.13
CA GLY A 121 3.61 -23.35 0.22
C GLY A 121 4.59 -22.63 1.15
N VAL A 122 4.10 -22.00 2.22
CA VAL A 122 4.90 -21.37 3.26
C VAL A 122 4.97 -22.31 4.47
N PRO A 123 6.12 -22.95 4.74
CA PRO A 123 6.27 -23.77 5.94
C PRO A 123 6.35 -22.88 7.19
N GLU A 124 5.49 -23.15 8.17
CA GLU A 124 5.48 -22.50 9.51
C GLU A 124 5.45 -20.96 9.49
N PRO A 125 4.29 -20.34 9.17
CA PRO A 125 4.17 -18.89 9.25
C PRO A 125 4.39 -18.39 10.69
N ARG A 126 5.46 -17.63 10.93
CA ARG A 126 5.74 -17.01 12.22
C ARG A 126 5.19 -15.60 12.25
N LEU A 127 3.96 -15.48 12.73
CA LEU A 127 3.31 -14.19 12.87
C LEU A 127 3.68 -13.56 14.22
N GLU A 128 4.54 -12.55 14.19
CA GLU A 128 4.80 -11.71 15.37
C GLU A 128 3.78 -10.58 15.42
N ARG A 129 3.13 -10.39 16.58
CA ARG A 129 2.21 -9.28 16.80
C ARG A 129 3.00 -8.02 17.17
N VAL A 130 2.98 -7.04 16.27
CA VAL A 130 3.47 -5.69 16.52
C VAL A 130 2.27 -4.76 16.67
N SER A 131 2.24 -3.99 17.75
CA SER A 131 1.19 -3.00 18.01
C SER A 131 1.83 -1.64 18.24
N THR A 132 1.38 -0.62 17.51
CA THR A 132 1.83 0.76 17.70
C THR A 132 0.64 1.64 18.04
N ARG A 133 0.74 2.39 19.13
CA ARG A 133 -0.28 3.37 19.52
C ARG A 133 0.13 4.78 19.11
N THR A 134 -0.76 5.46 18.41
CA THR A 134 -0.61 6.88 18.07
C THR A 134 -1.70 7.69 18.77
N TRP A 135 -1.31 8.65 19.60
CA TRP A 135 -2.24 9.55 20.29
C TRP A 135 -2.56 10.77 19.43
N HIS A 136 -3.81 11.25 19.52
CA HIS A 136 -4.32 12.40 18.81
C HIS A 136 -4.93 13.42 19.80
N PRO A 137 -4.11 14.21 20.50
CA PRO A 137 -4.59 15.30 21.37
C PRO A 137 -5.53 16.25 20.63
N MET A 138 -6.66 16.57 21.25
CA MET A 138 -7.70 17.46 20.71
C MET A 138 -8.45 18.12 21.87
N ASP A 139 -8.94 19.35 21.67
CA ASP A 139 -9.76 20.07 22.67
C ASP A 139 -9.16 20.17 24.08
N GLY A 140 -7.83 20.26 24.16
CA GLY A 140 -7.09 20.33 25.42
C GLY A 140 -6.87 18.98 26.12
N ALA A 141 -7.43 17.89 25.60
CA ALA A 141 -7.14 16.53 26.07
C ALA A 141 -5.74 16.09 25.61
N VAL A 142 -5.00 15.44 26.50
CA VAL A 142 -3.64 14.91 26.27
C VAL A 142 -3.59 13.43 26.62
N ALA A 143 -2.57 12.71 26.15
CA ALA A 143 -2.39 11.31 26.48
C ALA A 143 -2.25 11.12 28.00
N PRO A 144 -2.86 10.06 28.60
CA PRO A 144 -3.59 8.96 27.95
C PRO A 144 -5.09 9.21 27.76
N ASP A 145 -5.57 10.42 28.01
CA ASP A 145 -6.99 10.79 28.06
C ASP A 145 -7.48 11.47 26.77
N CYS A 146 -6.83 11.20 25.64
CA CYS A 146 -7.22 11.71 24.33
C CYS A 146 -7.45 10.57 23.33
N PRO A 147 -8.08 10.84 22.17
CA PRO A 147 -8.27 9.85 21.13
C PRO A 147 -6.94 9.21 20.70
N TYR A 148 -6.97 7.94 20.30
CA TYR A 148 -5.80 7.23 19.81
C TYR A 148 -6.15 6.18 18.77
N VAL A 149 -5.15 5.79 18.00
CA VAL A 149 -5.23 4.68 17.06
C VAL A 149 -4.20 3.63 17.46
N ASP A 150 -4.64 2.39 17.60
CA ASP A 150 -3.77 1.22 17.67
C ASP A 150 -3.66 0.60 16.27
N ASP A 151 -2.48 0.67 15.67
CA ASP A 151 -2.12 -0.08 14.47
C ASP A 151 -1.55 -1.43 14.90
N ILE A 152 -2.25 -2.51 14.53
CA ILE A 152 -1.86 -3.88 14.84
C ILE A 152 -1.44 -4.56 13.56
N ARG A 153 -0.27 -5.17 13.56
CA ARG A 153 0.18 -6.01 12.44
C ARG A 153 0.68 -7.33 12.96
N TRP A 154 0.35 -8.38 12.22
CA TRP A 154 0.99 -9.67 12.35
C TRP A 154 1.80 -9.89 11.09
N THR A 155 3.12 -9.81 11.20
CA THR A 155 4.01 -9.82 10.05
C THR A 155 5.18 -10.75 10.25
N ASP A 156 5.62 -11.34 9.16
CA ASP A 156 7.02 -11.50 8.81
C ASP A 156 7.22 -10.65 7.53
N ALA A 157 8.27 -9.83 7.46
CA ALA A 157 8.43 -8.90 6.34
C ALA A 157 8.61 -9.70 5.05
N ASP A 158 7.87 -9.35 3.99
CA ASP A 158 7.80 -10.11 2.72
C ASP A 158 7.10 -11.49 2.81
N ALA A 159 6.42 -11.79 3.92
CA ALA A 159 5.65 -13.03 4.03
C ALA A 159 4.46 -13.05 3.05
N PRO A 160 4.17 -14.21 2.43
CA PRO A 160 3.01 -14.36 1.54
C PRO A 160 1.66 -14.19 2.22
N ILE A 161 1.60 -14.14 3.55
CA ILE A 161 0.39 -13.92 4.34
C ILE A 161 0.69 -12.81 5.34
N ALA A 162 -0.18 -11.80 5.39
CA ALA A 162 -0.11 -10.72 6.35
C ALA A 162 -1.48 -10.47 6.95
N LEU A 163 -1.51 -10.19 8.26
CA LEU A 163 -2.70 -9.68 8.93
C LEU A 163 -2.41 -8.28 9.46
N SER A 164 -3.39 -7.40 9.37
CA SER A 164 -3.30 -6.09 9.99
C SER A 164 -4.68 -5.61 10.39
N GLY A 165 -4.74 -4.81 11.45
CA GLY A 165 -5.95 -4.11 11.83
C GLY A 165 -5.63 -2.74 12.39
N ASP A 166 -6.62 -1.86 12.35
CA ASP A 166 -6.60 -0.61 13.10
C ASP A 166 -7.76 -0.59 14.09
N ARG A 167 -7.55 0.09 15.21
CA ARG A 167 -8.58 0.43 16.19
C ARG A 167 -8.45 1.90 16.52
N ALA A 168 -9.41 2.73 16.13
CA ALA A 168 -9.46 4.13 16.56
C ALA A 168 -10.46 4.29 17.70
N TRP A 169 -9.97 4.89 18.78
CA TRP A 169 -10.67 5.08 20.02
C TRP A 169 -10.85 6.56 20.27
N TRP A 170 -12.06 6.97 20.68
CA TRP A 170 -12.31 8.31 21.19
C TRP A 170 -11.75 8.46 22.61
N ASN A 171 -11.82 7.38 23.39
CA ASN A 171 -11.25 7.21 24.72
C ASN A 171 -11.08 5.71 25.02
N GLY A 172 -10.61 5.34 26.21
CA GLY A 172 -10.32 3.93 26.56
C GLY A 172 -11.48 2.93 26.42
N ASN A 173 -12.74 3.39 26.33
CA ASN A 173 -13.92 2.52 26.24
C ASN A 173 -14.75 2.72 24.97
N ASP A 174 -14.51 3.78 24.21
CA ASP A 174 -15.34 4.19 23.08
C ASP A 174 -14.60 3.98 21.75
N LEU A 175 -14.92 2.88 21.08
CA LEU A 175 -14.32 2.49 19.80
C LEU A 175 -15.07 3.18 18.66
N GLY A 176 -14.43 4.16 18.02
CA GLY A 176 -15.04 4.91 16.92
C GLY A 176 -14.96 4.22 15.57
N ARG A 177 -13.84 3.54 15.28
CA ARG A 177 -13.68 2.73 14.07
C ARG A 177 -12.72 1.57 14.30
N ALA A 178 -12.89 0.52 13.52
CA ALA A 178 -11.99 -0.61 13.52
C ALA A 178 -12.02 -1.33 12.18
N SER A 179 -10.88 -1.91 11.80
CA SER A 179 -10.81 -2.82 10.67
C SER A 179 -9.87 -3.99 10.95
N GLU A 180 -10.13 -5.09 10.24
CA GLU A 180 -9.27 -6.25 10.13
C GLU A 180 -9.03 -6.52 8.65
N THR A 181 -7.79 -6.81 8.31
CA THR A 181 -7.35 -7.07 6.95
C THR A 181 -6.51 -8.33 6.92
N LEU A 182 -6.94 -9.30 6.11
CA LEU A 182 -6.15 -10.46 5.71
C LEU A 182 -5.64 -10.22 4.29
N SER A 183 -4.34 -10.30 4.08
CA SER A 183 -3.71 -10.22 2.76
C SER A 183 -2.94 -11.48 2.44
N VAL A 184 -3.12 -12.01 1.24
CA VAL A 184 -2.39 -13.15 0.69
C VAL A 184 -1.75 -12.74 -0.62
N ARG A 185 -0.43 -12.82 -0.71
CA ARG A 185 0.35 -12.39 -1.88
C ARG A 185 1.39 -13.43 -2.27
N VAL A 186 1.14 -14.10 -3.39
CA VAL A 186 2.04 -15.06 -4.04
C VAL A 186 2.13 -14.74 -5.53
N PRO A 187 2.99 -13.77 -5.93
CA PRO A 187 3.03 -13.28 -7.31
C PRO A 187 3.31 -14.39 -8.34
N ARG A 188 4.15 -15.38 -7.98
CA ARG A 188 4.45 -16.54 -8.84
C ARG A 188 3.25 -17.42 -9.15
N ARG A 189 2.19 -17.36 -8.33
CA ARG A 189 0.93 -18.09 -8.53
C ARG A 189 -0.22 -17.19 -8.98
N GLY A 190 0.07 -15.91 -9.26
CA GLY A 190 -0.95 -14.91 -9.60
C GLY A 190 -1.90 -14.57 -8.44
N ILE A 191 -1.58 -14.99 -7.21
CA ILE A 191 -2.41 -14.70 -6.03
C ILE A 191 -1.97 -13.36 -5.45
N ASP A 192 -2.91 -12.42 -5.40
CA ASP A 192 -2.76 -11.16 -4.67
C ASP A 192 -4.19 -10.80 -4.29
N VAL A 193 -4.56 -10.98 -3.04
CA VAL A 193 -5.91 -10.71 -2.54
C VAL A 193 -5.83 -10.10 -1.15
N SER A 194 -6.70 -9.12 -0.90
CA SER A 194 -6.90 -8.54 0.43
C SER A 194 -8.39 -8.59 0.74
N ILE A 195 -8.70 -9.14 1.91
CA ILE A 195 -10.05 -9.26 2.46
C ILE A 195 -10.09 -8.35 3.68
N VAL A 196 -11.03 -7.41 3.69
CA VAL A 196 -11.16 -6.39 4.74
C VAL A 196 -12.55 -6.50 5.35
N GLY A 197 -12.63 -6.60 6.67
CA GLY A 197 -13.86 -6.33 7.41
C GLY A 197 -13.67 -5.11 8.28
N ALA A 198 -14.65 -4.22 8.29
CA ALA A 198 -14.59 -2.99 9.06
C ALA A 198 -15.94 -2.71 9.72
N ILE A 199 -15.89 -2.11 10.90
CA ILE A 199 -17.09 -1.56 11.53
C ILE A 199 -17.37 -0.17 10.94
N PRO A 200 -18.63 0.30 10.97
CA PRO A 200 -18.98 1.65 10.58
C PRO A 200 -18.14 2.70 11.32
N ALA A 201 -17.74 3.76 10.60
CA ALA A 201 -16.87 4.81 11.12
C ALA A 201 -17.57 5.78 12.11
N ASP A 202 -18.81 5.49 12.49
CA ASP A 202 -19.61 6.23 13.46
C ASP A 202 -19.62 5.58 14.86
N GLY A 203 -18.93 4.45 15.05
CA GLY A 203 -18.89 3.72 16.32
C GLY A 203 -20.23 3.09 16.73
N SER A 204 -21.22 3.07 15.83
CA SER A 204 -22.59 2.58 16.13
C SER A 204 -22.65 1.11 16.50
N THR A 205 -21.66 0.33 16.09
CA THR A 205 -21.58 -1.11 16.34
C THR A 205 -20.14 -1.62 16.29
N ARG A 206 -19.88 -2.74 16.98
CA ARG A 206 -18.64 -3.52 16.82
C ARG A 206 -18.77 -4.65 15.81
N GLN A 207 -19.95 -4.79 15.20
CA GLN A 207 -20.28 -5.88 14.29
C GLN A 207 -19.85 -5.56 12.87
N VAL A 208 -19.18 -6.52 12.24
CA VAL A 208 -18.90 -6.56 10.82
C VAL A 208 -19.93 -7.47 10.15
N SER A 209 -20.68 -6.92 9.19
CA SER A 209 -21.71 -7.65 8.43
C SER A 209 -21.32 -7.87 6.96
N GLU A 210 -20.20 -7.31 6.54
CA GLU A 210 -19.74 -7.36 5.15
C GLU A 210 -18.21 -7.42 5.09
N LEU A 211 -17.70 -8.21 4.16
CA LEU A 211 -16.30 -8.23 3.77
C LEU A 211 -16.10 -7.53 2.43
N MET A 212 -15.14 -6.62 2.37
CA MET A 212 -14.64 -6.03 1.13
C MET A 212 -13.47 -6.87 0.61
N ILE A 213 -13.59 -7.37 -0.61
CA ILE A 213 -12.53 -8.11 -1.29
C ILE A 213 -11.95 -7.23 -2.38
N LEU A 214 -10.66 -6.88 -2.24
CA LEU A 214 -10.02 -5.86 -3.06
C LEU A 214 -9.48 -6.38 -4.41
N ARG A 215 -9.63 -7.69 -4.69
CA ARG A 215 -9.23 -8.42 -5.91
C ARG A 215 -10.04 -9.69 -6.09
N GLU A 216 -9.90 -10.37 -7.23
CA GLU A 216 -10.50 -11.68 -7.44
C GLU A 216 -10.05 -12.65 -6.33
N LEU A 217 -11.02 -13.31 -5.70
CA LEU A 217 -10.77 -14.25 -4.62
C LEU A 217 -10.64 -15.65 -5.22
N PRO A 218 -9.46 -16.28 -5.17
CA PRO A 218 -9.28 -17.65 -5.63
C PRO A 218 -10.23 -18.62 -4.92
N ASP A 219 -10.76 -19.61 -5.63
CA ASP A 219 -11.78 -20.55 -5.12
C ASP A 219 -11.32 -21.31 -3.86
N ASP A 220 -10.04 -21.68 -3.81
CA ASP A 220 -9.41 -22.33 -2.66
C ASP A 220 -9.40 -21.42 -1.41
N ILE A 221 -9.04 -20.15 -1.58
CA ILE A 221 -9.12 -19.13 -0.52
C ILE A 221 -10.59 -18.83 -0.16
N ALA A 222 -11.49 -18.82 -1.14
CA ALA A 222 -12.92 -18.61 -0.90
C ALA A 222 -13.54 -19.71 -0.06
N ALA A 223 -13.18 -20.97 -0.30
CA ALA A 223 -13.65 -22.11 0.48
C ALA A 223 -13.13 -22.06 1.93
N LEU A 224 -11.84 -21.74 2.12
CA LEU A 224 -11.26 -21.53 3.44
C LEU A 224 -11.96 -20.39 4.19
N LEU A 225 -12.15 -19.25 3.52
CA LEU A 225 -12.83 -18.09 4.09
C LEU A 225 -14.26 -18.43 4.51
N ALA A 226 -15.04 -19.11 3.67
CA ALA A 226 -16.42 -19.48 3.98
C ALA A 226 -16.54 -20.43 5.16
N ALA A 227 -15.52 -21.26 5.42
CA ALA A 227 -15.48 -22.15 6.58
C ALA A 227 -15.20 -21.39 7.90
N ALA A 228 -14.39 -20.33 7.85
CA ALA A 228 -14.04 -19.54 9.04
C ALA A 228 -14.98 -18.35 9.29
N VAL A 229 -15.54 -17.79 8.23
CA VAL A 229 -16.44 -16.63 8.24
C VAL A 229 -17.68 -16.99 7.41
N PRO A 230 -18.73 -17.53 8.04
CA PRO A 230 -19.87 -18.05 7.31
C PRO A 230 -20.62 -16.93 6.57
N PRO A 231 -20.95 -17.12 5.28
CA PRO A 231 -21.80 -16.17 4.55
C PRO A 231 -23.19 -16.10 5.19
N VAL A 232 -23.96 -15.08 4.82
CA VAL A 232 -25.41 -15.06 5.13
C VAL A 232 -26.07 -16.30 4.49
N PRO A 233 -26.96 -17.01 5.22
CA PRO A 233 -27.68 -18.18 4.69
C PRO A 233 -28.56 -17.88 3.48
#